data_AF-A0A4V0I252-F1
#
_entry.id   AF-A0A4V0I252-F1
#
_cell.length_a   1.000
_cell.length_b   1.000
_cell.length_c   1.000
_cell.angle_alpha   90.00
_cell.angle_beta   90.00
_cell.angle_gamma   90.00
#
_symmetry.space_group_name_H-M   'P 1'
#
loop_
_entity.id
_entity.type
_entity.pdbx_description
1 polymer ?
#
loop_
_entity_poly.entity_id
_entity_poly.type
_entity_poly.pdbx_seq_one_letter_code
_entity_poly.pdbx_strand_id
1 'polypeptide(L)'
;MITIVLFATVGCGGKYTPGSTAHKSQHASTEPKGEHPPVSLEGNYSVLKMYLNQKWVTNTDIKRIQGKELAIQFKGDVMIDASFGNEGTRTFKMDPSKSPAEIDFYPQGSTVPNRAIYKIEDVTLTLCMGGTQRPNNFSPSGDVFIMVLKKK
;
A
#
# COMPACT_ATOMS: atom_id res chain seq x y z
N MET A 1 -13.20 45.93 -17.21
CA MET A 1 -14.64 45.82 -16.90
C MET A 1 -14.90 44.42 -16.37
N ILE A 2 -15.14 44.29 -15.07
CA ILE A 2 -15.38 43.00 -14.40
C ILE A 2 -16.84 43.03 -13.95
N THR A 3 -17.66 42.19 -14.56
CA THR A 3 -19.08 42.04 -14.21
C THR A 3 -19.19 40.89 -13.22
N ILE A 4 -19.40 41.23 -11.95
CA ILE A 4 -19.78 40.29 -10.89
C ILE A 4 -21.30 40.13 -10.97
N VAL A 5 -21.77 38.90 -11.14
CA VAL A 5 -23.20 38.56 -11.02
C VAL A 5 -23.39 37.73 -9.75
N LEU A 6 -23.93 38.38 -8.72
CA LEU A 6 -24.51 37.71 -7.56
C LEU A 6 -25.89 37.18 -7.95
N PHE A 7 -26.16 35.90 -7.70
CA PHE A 7 -27.52 35.40 -7.53
C PHE A 7 -27.65 34.79 -6.14
N ALA A 8 -28.39 35.49 -5.28
CA ALA A 8 -28.98 34.95 -4.08
C ALA A 8 -30.40 34.51 -4.41
N THR A 9 -30.78 33.29 -4.05
CA THR A 9 -32.19 32.89 -3.94
C THR A 9 -32.41 32.20 -2.61
N VAL A 10 -33.16 32.90 -1.77
CA VAL A 10 -33.80 32.43 -0.54
C VAL A 10 -35.02 31.60 -0.95
N GLY A 11 -35.12 30.38 -0.44
CA GLY A 11 -36.29 29.52 -0.60
C GLY A 11 -36.69 28.88 0.73
N CYS A 12 -37.55 29.56 1.49
CA CYS A 12 -38.29 28.97 2.60
C CYS A 12 -39.65 28.47 2.10
N GLY A 13 -40.07 27.26 2.51
CA GLY A 13 -41.49 26.89 2.51
C GLY A 13 -41.77 25.46 2.06
N GLY A 14 -42.02 24.56 3.01
CA GLY A 14 -42.57 23.23 2.73
C GLY A 14 -42.98 22.54 4.04
N LYS A 15 -44.26 22.18 4.13
CA LYS A 15 -45.00 21.90 5.37
C LYS A 15 -44.81 20.46 5.87
N TYR A 16 -44.98 20.31 7.18
CA TYR A 16 -45.03 19.07 7.96
C TYR A 16 -46.31 18.25 7.67
N THR A 17 -46.20 16.93 7.57
CA THR A 17 -47.33 15.97 7.64
C THR A 17 -46.92 14.78 8.51
N PRO A 18 -47.72 14.38 9.53
CA PRO A 18 -47.49 13.16 10.29
C PRO A 18 -48.46 12.04 9.84
N GLY A 19 -47.93 10.83 9.64
CA GLY A 19 -48.68 9.58 9.43
C GLY A 19 -47.70 8.45 9.11
N SER A 20 -47.22 7.71 10.11
CA SER A 20 -47.84 6.49 10.65
C SER A 20 -48.02 5.37 9.61
N THR A 21 -47.00 4.53 9.42
CA THR A 21 -47.18 3.07 9.34
C THR A 21 -45.91 2.37 9.81
N ALA A 22 -46.07 1.50 10.80
CA ALA A 22 -45.04 0.57 11.24
C ALA A 22 -44.65 -0.39 10.12
N HIS A 23 -43.35 -0.52 9.85
CA HIS A 23 -42.79 -1.67 9.16
C HIS A 23 -41.64 -2.23 9.99
N LYS A 24 -41.90 -3.41 10.54
CA LYS A 24 -40.97 -4.31 11.19
C LYS A 24 -40.07 -4.90 10.12
N SER A 25 -38.76 -4.64 10.15
CA SER A 25 -37.74 -5.48 9.50
C SER A 25 -36.36 -5.12 10.08
N GLN A 26 -35.88 -5.88 11.06
CA GLN A 26 -34.88 -6.93 10.89
C GLN A 26 -33.44 -6.39 10.81
N HIS A 27 -32.71 -6.67 11.90
CA HIS A 27 -31.27 -6.96 11.92
C HIS A 27 -30.37 -5.94 11.20
N ALA A 28 -30.01 -4.88 11.92
CA ALA A 28 -28.66 -4.36 11.79
C ALA A 28 -27.70 -5.43 12.32
N SER A 29 -27.28 -6.34 11.44
CA SER A 29 -26.11 -7.18 11.66
C SER A 29 -24.92 -6.25 11.83
N THR A 30 -24.53 -5.99 13.08
CA THR A 30 -23.12 -5.82 13.40
C THR A 30 -22.46 -7.14 13.03
N GLU A 31 -22.04 -7.28 11.78
CA GLU A 31 -21.03 -8.28 11.44
C GLU A 31 -19.87 -8.05 12.41
N PRO A 32 -19.42 -9.09 13.15
CA PRO A 32 -18.20 -8.98 13.91
C PRO A 32 -17.13 -8.65 12.89
N LYS A 33 -16.55 -7.46 13.02
CA LYS A 33 -15.40 -6.99 12.28
C LYS A 33 -14.33 -8.05 12.52
N GLY A 34 -14.24 -9.01 11.59
CA GLY A 34 -13.40 -10.20 11.77
C GLY A 34 -12.01 -9.70 12.10
N GLU A 35 -11.54 -10.00 13.31
CA GLU A 35 -10.16 -9.77 13.70
C GLU A 35 -9.32 -10.68 12.82
N HIS A 36 -8.97 -10.20 11.62
CA HIS A 36 -7.87 -10.77 10.88
C HIS A 36 -6.65 -10.60 11.78
N PRO A 37 -5.94 -11.69 12.12
CA PRO A 37 -4.74 -11.59 12.93
C PRO A 37 -3.80 -10.57 12.28
N PRO A 38 -3.09 -9.76 13.09
CA PRO A 38 -2.25 -8.70 12.56
C PRO A 38 -1.27 -9.27 11.54
N VAL A 39 -1.38 -8.79 10.31
CA VAL A 39 -0.49 -9.18 9.21
C VAL A 39 0.90 -8.62 9.52
N SER A 40 1.85 -9.49 9.83
CA SER A 40 3.21 -9.11 10.18
C SER A 40 4.19 -9.40 9.04
N LEU A 41 5.04 -8.42 8.70
CA LEU A 41 6.15 -8.57 7.75
C LEU A 41 7.43 -9.06 8.41
N GLU A 42 7.46 -9.25 9.73
CA GLU A 42 8.67 -9.61 10.49
C GLU A 42 9.43 -10.79 9.88
N GLY A 43 10.73 -10.62 9.67
CA GLY A 43 11.63 -11.69 9.27
C GLY A 43 12.62 -11.32 8.17
N ASN A 44 13.32 -12.34 7.71
CA ASN A 44 14.32 -12.23 6.65
C ASN A 44 13.75 -12.73 5.34
N TYR A 45 14.00 -12.01 4.27
CA TYR A 45 13.48 -12.28 2.94
C TYR A 45 14.61 -12.35 1.93
N SER A 46 14.46 -13.28 0.99
CA SER A 46 15.26 -13.37 -0.23
C SER A 46 14.52 -12.71 -1.38
N VAL A 47 15.20 -11.89 -2.16
CA VAL A 47 14.63 -11.32 -3.39
C VAL A 47 14.57 -12.39 -4.48
N LEU A 48 13.37 -12.81 -4.88
CA LEU A 48 13.17 -13.77 -5.97
C LEU A 48 13.32 -13.11 -7.35
N LYS A 49 12.66 -11.97 -7.53
CA LYS A 49 12.73 -11.16 -8.76
C LYS A 49 12.30 -9.73 -8.48
N MET A 50 12.80 -8.81 -9.30
CA MET A 50 12.44 -7.40 -9.29
C MET A 50 12.06 -6.94 -10.69
N TYR A 51 11.11 -6.04 -10.80
CA TYR A 51 10.86 -5.27 -12.01
C TYR A 51 11.44 -3.88 -11.83
N LEU A 52 12.49 -3.57 -12.59
CA LEU A 52 13.17 -2.27 -12.57
C LEU A 52 13.58 -1.90 -13.99
N ASN A 53 13.56 -0.61 -14.32
CA ASN A 53 13.90 -0.12 -15.67
C ASN A 53 13.17 -0.90 -16.76
N GLN A 54 11.88 -1.15 -16.52
CA GLN A 54 10.97 -1.89 -17.39
C GLN A 54 11.35 -3.36 -17.67
N LYS A 55 12.22 -3.96 -16.85
CA LYS A 55 12.73 -5.32 -17.05
C LYS A 55 12.67 -6.14 -15.75
N TRP A 56 12.31 -7.42 -15.89
CA TRP A 56 12.45 -8.38 -14.81
C TRP A 56 13.91 -8.79 -14.63
N VAL A 57 14.40 -8.69 -13.40
CA VAL A 57 15.71 -9.14 -12.96
C VAL A 57 15.49 -10.23 -11.92
N THR A 58 16.02 -11.44 -12.16
CA THR A 58 15.81 -12.59 -11.27
C THR A 58 16.88 -12.66 -10.18
N ASN A 59 16.66 -13.47 -9.14
CA ASN A 59 17.67 -13.79 -8.12
C ASN A 59 19.01 -14.25 -8.74
N THR A 60 18.95 -15.03 -9.83
CA THR A 60 20.14 -15.47 -10.56
C THR A 60 20.89 -14.30 -11.18
N ASP A 61 20.19 -13.35 -11.79
CA ASP A 61 20.80 -12.15 -12.37
C ASP A 61 21.37 -11.24 -11.27
N ILE A 62 20.64 -11.08 -10.16
CA ILE A 62 21.10 -10.34 -8.98
C ILE A 62 22.39 -10.95 -8.43
N LYS A 63 22.45 -12.28 -8.25
CA LYS A 63 23.65 -12.99 -7.81
C LYS A 63 24.81 -12.81 -8.76
N ARG A 64 24.57 -12.83 -10.07
CA ARG A 64 25.60 -12.59 -11.09
C ARG A 64 26.17 -11.18 -11.01
N ILE A 65 25.34 -10.18 -10.75
CA ILE A 65 25.73 -8.76 -10.71
C ILE A 65 26.40 -8.41 -9.38
N GLN A 66 25.86 -8.87 -8.26
CA GLN A 66 26.31 -8.48 -6.91
C GLN A 66 27.26 -9.50 -6.26
N GLY A 67 27.46 -10.68 -6.86
CA GLY A 67 28.23 -11.78 -6.28
C GLY A 67 27.54 -12.49 -5.10
N LYS A 68 26.34 -12.05 -4.70
CA LYS A 68 25.58 -12.61 -3.57
C LYS A 68 24.07 -12.43 -3.76
N GLU A 69 23.32 -13.14 -2.93
CA GLU A 69 21.87 -12.98 -2.84
C GLU A 69 21.49 -11.65 -2.18
N LEU A 70 20.54 -10.93 -2.77
CA LEU A 70 19.96 -9.76 -2.13
C LEU A 70 18.95 -10.19 -1.07
N ALA A 71 19.16 -9.71 0.16
CA ALA A 71 18.31 -9.99 1.31
C ALA A 71 17.70 -8.70 1.85
N ILE A 72 16.47 -8.82 2.35
CA ILE A 72 15.75 -7.74 3.04
C ILE A 72 15.31 -8.25 4.40
N GLN A 73 15.46 -7.44 5.42
CA GLN A 73 14.97 -7.72 6.75
C GLN A 73 13.89 -6.71 7.14
N PHE A 74 12.78 -7.20 7.66
CA PHE A 74 11.77 -6.39 8.33
C PHE A 74 11.86 -6.65 9.83
N LYS A 75 11.99 -5.59 10.61
CA LYS A 75 12.07 -5.61 12.08
C LYS A 75 11.26 -4.44 12.65
N GLY A 76 10.16 -4.72 13.30
CA GLY A 76 9.18 -3.73 13.73
C GLY A 76 8.64 -2.94 12.54
N ASP A 77 8.82 -1.63 12.61
CA ASP A 77 8.50 -0.66 11.56
C ASP A 77 9.72 -0.31 10.69
N VAL A 78 10.79 -1.11 10.72
CA VAL A 78 12.04 -0.87 9.99
C VAL A 78 12.27 -1.93 8.91
N MET A 79 12.57 -1.47 7.70
CA MET A 79 13.10 -2.27 6.60
C MET A 79 14.59 -2.00 6.45
N ILE A 80 15.38 -3.07 6.44
CA ILE A 80 16.82 -3.03 6.22
C ILE A 80 17.10 -3.73 4.89
N ASP A 81 17.71 -3.01 3.95
CA ASP A 81 18.09 -3.53 2.63
C ASP A 81 19.60 -3.49 2.44
N ALA A 82 20.22 -4.66 2.25
CA ALA A 82 21.65 -4.78 1.98
C ALA A 82 21.93 -4.71 0.46
N SER A 83 21.50 -3.63 -0.18
CA SER A 83 21.54 -3.46 -1.62
C SER A 83 22.86 -2.79 -2.07
N PHE A 84 23.53 -3.35 -3.07
CA PHE A 84 24.63 -2.67 -3.79
C PHE A 84 25.78 -2.15 -2.90
N GLY A 85 26.12 -2.89 -1.84
CA GLY A 85 27.27 -2.57 -0.97
C GLY A 85 27.00 -1.49 0.09
N ASN A 86 25.77 -0.96 0.17
CA ASN A 86 25.35 -0.08 1.25
C ASN A 86 24.17 -0.71 1.99
N GLU A 87 24.15 -0.59 3.32
CA GLU A 87 22.97 -0.94 4.11
C GLU A 87 22.04 0.28 4.12
N GLY A 88 20.89 0.15 3.50
CA GLY A 88 19.80 1.11 3.58
C GLY A 88 18.88 0.75 4.74
N THR A 89 18.49 1.76 5.52
CA THR A 89 17.42 1.62 6.52
C THR A 89 16.28 2.56 6.16
N ARG A 90 15.05 2.06 6.22
CA ARG A 90 13.82 2.84 5.99
C ARG A 90 12.78 2.45 7.01
N THR A 91 12.04 3.42 7.56
CA THR A 91 10.86 3.08 8.34
C THR A 91 9.67 2.84 7.41
N PHE A 92 8.65 2.12 7.85
CA PHE A 92 7.45 1.90 7.07
C PHE A 92 6.18 1.91 7.91
N LYS A 93 5.05 2.19 7.26
CA LYS A 93 3.70 2.10 7.85
C LYS A 93 2.81 1.27 6.94
N MET A 94 2.07 0.35 7.52
CA MET A 94 1.16 -0.54 6.80
C MET A 94 -0.30 -0.19 7.08
N ASP A 95 -1.15 -0.35 6.07
CA ASP A 95 -2.60 -0.35 6.21
C ASP A 95 -3.19 -1.59 5.51
N PRO A 96 -3.31 -2.73 6.24
CA PRO A 96 -3.90 -3.95 5.71
C PRO A 96 -5.41 -3.83 5.44
N SER A 97 -6.07 -2.76 5.88
CA SER A 97 -7.53 -2.59 5.72
C SER A 97 -7.93 -2.11 4.31
N LYS A 98 -6.95 -1.76 3.48
CA LYS A 98 -7.14 -1.29 2.10
C LYS A 98 -7.13 -2.45 1.11
N SER A 99 -7.69 -2.21 -0.07
CA SER A 99 -7.70 -3.17 -1.18
C SER A 99 -7.31 -2.48 -2.48
N PRO A 100 -6.08 -2.65 -2.99
CA PRO A 100 -4.99 -3.46 -2.41
C PRO A 100 -4.47 -2.94 -1.06
N ALA A 101 -3.85 -3.81 -0.26
CA ALA A 101 -3.27 -3.41 1.01
C ALA A 101 -2.10 -2.43 0.79
N GLU A 102 -2.00 -1.41 1.65
CA GLU A 102 -1.09 -0.29 1.44
C GLU A 102 0.12 -0.35 2.36
N ILE A 103 1.28 0.08 1.87
CA ILE A 103 2.48 0.29 2.67
C ILE A 103 3.22 1.55 2.20
N ASP A 104 3.68 2.34 3.16
CA ASP A 104 4.44 3.57 2.92
C ASP A 104 5.84 3.43 3.49
N PHE A 105 6.86 3.62 2.67
CA PHE A 105 8.26 3.59 3.10
C PHE A 105 8.81 5.00 3.22
N TYR A 106 9.46 5.31 4.33
CA TYR A 106 10.08 6.59 4.60
C TYR A 106 11.60 6.42 4.52
N PRO A 107 12.25 6.88 3.43
CA PRO A 107 13.70 6.90 3.36
C PRO A 107 14.29 7.66 4.54
N GLN A 108 15.47 7.25 5.00
CA GLN A 108 16.17 7.95 6.08
C GLN A 108 16.32 9.44 5.76
N GLY A 109 15.89 10.30 6.70
CA GLY A 109 15.93 11.76 6.55
C GLY A 109 14.83 12.36 5.66
N SER A 110 13.91 11.57 5.12
CA SER A 110 12.76 12.05 4.34
C SER A 110 11.47 11.95 5.14
N THR A 111 10.64 13.00 5.09
CA THR A 111 9.25 12.97 5.55
C THR A 111 8.26 12.57 4.46
N VAL A 112 8.72 12.53 3.21
CA VAL A 112 7.91 12.14 2.05
C VAL A 112 8.03 10.62 1.86
N PRO A 113 6.92 9.87 1.92
CA PRO A 113 6.95 8.42 1.74
C PRO A 113 7.02 8.03 0.26
N ASN A 114 7.70 6.92 -0.02
CA ASN A 114 7.49 6.13 -1.21
C ASN A 114 6.24 5.26 -0.99
N ARG A 115 5.19 5.54 -1.75
CA ARG A 115 3.90 4.87 -1.65
C ARG A 115 3.91 3.57 -2.43
N ALA A 116 3.44 2.51 -1.78
CA ALA A 116 3.40 1.17 -2.35
C ALA A 116 2.13 0.41 -1.97
N ILE A 117 1.83 -0.64 -2.73
CA ILE A 117 0.87 -1.66 -2.32
C ILE A 117 1.61 -2.97 -2.09
N TYR A 118 1.01 -3.84 -1.28
CA TYR A 118 1.59 -5.14 -0.99
C TYR A 118 0.54 -6.24 -0.94
N LYS A 119 1.01 -7.48 -1.14
CA LYS A 119 0.26 -8.69 -0.85
C LYS A 119 1.18 -9.75 -0.27
N ILE A 120 0.61 -10.59 0.60
CA ILE A 120 1.30 -11.74 1.17
C ILE A 120 0.53 -12.99 0.75
N GLU A 121 1.22 -13.93 0.15
CA GLU A 121 0.70 -15.22 -0.32
C GLU A 121 1.65 -16.29 0.23
N ASP A 122 1.22 -16.99 1.28
CA ASP A 122 2.01 -17.94 2.06
C ASP A 122 3.32 -17.33 2.58
N VAL A 123 4.45 -17.69 1.96
CA VAL A 123 5.80 -17.20 2.27
C VAL A 123 6.27 -16.11 1.30
N THR A 124 5.42 -15.70 0.37
CA THR A 124 5.74 -14.74 -0.67
C THR A 124 5.18 -13.37 -0.34
N LEU A 125 6.05 -12.36 -0.29
CA LEU A 125 5.66 -10.95 -0.18
C LEU A 125 5.89 -10.28 -1.53
N THR A 126 4.86 -9.66 -2.09
CA THR A 126 5.00 -8.80 -3.28
C THR A 126 4.83 -7.34 -2.86
N LEU A 127 5.80 -6.50 -3.21
CA LEU A 127 5.77 -5.05 -3.04
C LEU A 127 5.71 -4.39 -4.42
N CYS A 128 4.86 -3.39 -4.57
CA CYS A 128 4.72 -2.61 -5.79
C CYS A 128 4.79 -1.12 -5.42
N MET A 129 5.91 -0.46 -5.72
CA MET A 129 6.23 0.92 -5.35
C MET A 129 6.04 1.85 -6.55
N GLY A 130 5.32 2.96 -6.38
CA GLY A 130 5.13 3.97 -7.43
C GLY A 130 5.78 5.34 -7.12
N GLY A 131 6.67 5.39 -6.12
CA GLY A 131 7.30 6.64 -5.68
C GLY A 131 6.28 7.55 -5.00
N THR A 132 5.99 8.71 -5.58
CA THR A 132 5.02 9.66 -5.01
C THR A 132 3.56 9.25 -5.24
N GLN A 133 3.29 8.48 -6.29
CA GLN A 133 1.95 7.98 -6.62
C GLN A 133 1.83 6.53 -6.17
N ARG A 134 0.69 6.17 -5.56
CA ARG A 134 0.45 4.79 -5.16
C ARG A 134 -0.01 3.98 -6.37
N PRO A 135 0.59 2.81 -6.66
CA PRO A 135 0.05 1.90 -7.66
C PRO A 135 -1.34 1.39 -7.24
N ASN A 136 -2.25 1.23 -8.21
CA ASN A 136 -3.58 0.68 -7.96
C ASN A 136 -3.67 -0.84 -8.18
N ASN A 137 -2.63 -1.44 -8.77
CA ASN A 137 -2.53 -2.88 -9.02
C ASN A 137 -1.05 -3.31 -9.12
N PHE A 138 -0.81 -4.63 -9.19
CA PHE A 138 0.53 -5.22 -9.21
C PHE A 138 1.13 -5.36 -10.62
N SER A 139 0.67 -4.58 -11.59
CA SER A 139 1.15 -4.68 -12.96
C SER A 139 2.39 -3.83 -13.18
N PRO A 140 3.40 -4.36 -13.89
CA PRO A 140 4.55 -3.58 -14.31
C PRO A 140 4.10 -2.55 -15.35
N SER A 141 3.97 -1.29 -14.95
CA SER A 141 3.67 -0.19 -15.88
C SER A 141 4.33 1.12 -15.42
N GLY A 142 4.74 1.95 -16.37
CA GLY A 142 5.41 3.23 -16.09
C GLY A 142 6.66 3.07 -15.22
N ASP A 143 6.77 3.92 -14.21
CA ASP A 143 7.92 4.00 -13.28
C ASP A 143 7.75 3.13 -12.03
N VAL A 144 6.86 2.14 -12.10
CA VAL A 144 6.60 1.24 -10.96
C VAL A 144 7.77 0.28 -10.78
N PHE A 145 8.25 0.20 -9.55
CA PHE A 145 9.23 -0.79 -9.10
C PHE A 145 8.51 -1.92 -8.36
N ILE A 146 8.67 -3.16 -8.84
CA ILE A 146 8.03 -4.34 -8.21
C ILE A 146 9.12 -5.22 -7.63
N MET A 147 8.88 -5.74 -6.43
CA MET A 147 9.77 -6.71 -5.79
C MET A 147 8.96 -7.90 -5.30
N VAL A 148 9.42 -9.11 -5.65
CA VAL A 148 8.86 -10.36 -5.15
C VAL A 148 9.90 -11.00 -4.22
N LEU A 149 9.47 -11.21 -2.98
CA LEU A 149 10.28 -11.63 -1.85
C LEU A 149 9.79 -12.98 -1.34
N LYS A 150 10.72 -13.86 -0.94
CA LYS A 150 10.42 -15.12 -0.25
C LYS A 150 10.96 -15.05 1.17
N LYS A 151 10.08 -15.26 2.15
CA LYS A 151 10.46 -15.39 3.56
C LYS A 151 11.37 -16.61 3.74
N LYS A 152 12.47 -16.43 4.45
CA LYS A 152 13.43 -17.49 4.80
C LYS A 152 12.98 -18.28 6.02
#